data_AF-O59518-F1
#
_entry.id   AF-O59518-F1
#
_cell.length_a   1.000
_cell.length_b   1.000
_cell.length_c   1.000
_cell.angle_alpha   90.00
_cell.angle_beta   90.00
_cell.angle_gamma   90.00
#
_symmetry.space_group_name_H-M   'P 1'
#
loop_
_entity.id
_entity.type
_entity.pdbx_description
1 polymer ?
#
loop_
_entity_poly.entity_id
_entity_poly.type
_entity_poly.pdbx_seq_one_letter_code
_entity_poly.pdbx_strand_id
1 'polypeptide(L)'
;MTRLRMVIVLVTLWIAMSANLAVANEKVLIERVTPGVKTEYWTLEKIELQTIHYGPWQIAAINHCQGSSATCSVSKEVQYCTSVSISGSVKVGIEVIESELGFEIGRRTYCESTECSVTCPGNTDAVLEWRYVKPVKAIIQRKHIVYPDGHEELGERTYAYVVLPMAPECRSYCKQVG
;
A
#
# COMPACT_ATOMS: atom_id res chain seq x y z
N MET A 1 -21.84 -49.09 -1.25
CA MET A 1 -22.39 -47.82 -0.73
C MET A 1 -21.27 -46.88 -0.24
N THR A 2 -20.30 -46.53 -1.08
CA THR A 2 -19.07 -45.82 -0.63
C THR A 2 -18.77 -44.56 -1.43
N ARG A 3 -19.23 -44.45 -2.69
CA ARG A 3 -18.95 -43.27 -3.54
C ARG A 3 -19.83 -42.05 -3.21
N LEU A 4 -21.09 -42.27 -2.82
CA LEU A 4 -22.02 -41.17 -2.49
C LEU A 4 -21.61 -40.41 -1.21
N ARG A 5 -21.08 -41.13 -0.21
CA ARG A 5 -20.62 -40.53 1.06
C ARG A 5 -19.37 -39.66 0.88
N MET A 6 -18.49 -40.01 -0.06
CA MET A 6 -17.26 -39.26 -0.34
C MET A 6 -17.55 -37.92 -1.03
N VAL A 7 -18.53 -37.89 -1.94
CA VAL A 7 -18.95 -36.65 -2.63
C VAL A 7 -19.59 -35.66 -1.66
N ILE A 8 -20.42 -36.14 -0.73
CA ILE A 8 -21.09 -35.28 0.26
C ILE A 8 -20.07 -34.63 1.19
N VAL A 9 -19.04 -35.36 1.63
CA VAL A 9 -17.97 -34.83 2.49
C VAL A 9 -17.12 -33.79 1.75
N LEU A 10 -16.86 -33.99 0.45
CA LEU A 10 -16.10 -33.03 -0.37
C LEU A 10 -16.87 -31.73 -0.61
N VAL A 11 -18.18 -31.81 -0.82
CA VAL A 11 -19.04 -30.61 -1.02
C VAL A 11 -19.20 -29.82 0.28
N THR A 12 -19.35 -30.47 1.43
CA THR A 12 -19.44 -29.76 2.71
C THR A 12 -18.11 -29.11 3.12
N LEU A 13 -16.96 -29.72 2.81
CA LEU A 13 -15.65 -29.09 3.05
C LEU A 13 -15.45 -27.83 2.20
N TRP A 14 -15.92 -27.82 0.94
CA TRP A 14 -15.83 -26.65 0.07
C TRP A 14 -16.70 -25.49 0.55
N ILE A 15 -17.90 -25.77 1.06
CA ILE A 15 -18.80 -24.75 1.62
C ILE A 15 -18.24 -24.16 2.92
N ALA A 16 -17.58 -24.98 3.74
CA ALA A 16 -16.92 -24.51 4.97
C ALA A 16 -15.67 -23.64 4.68
N MET A 17 -14.96 -23.89 3.58
CA MET A 17 -13.82 -23.06 3.17
C MET A 17 -14.25 -21.73 2.54
N SER A 18 -15.36 -21.67 1.80
CA SER A 18 -15.87 -20.41 1.24
C SER A 18 -16.56 -19.52 2.27
N ALA A 19 -17.08 -20.07 3.37
CA ALA A 19 -17.65 -19.29 4.47
C ALA A 19 -16.58 -18.55 5.33
N ASN A 20 -15.30 -18.91 5.24
CA ASN A 20 -14.22 -18.28 6.00
C ASN A 20 -13.56 -17.07 5.29
N LEU A 21 -13.97 -16.74 4.05
CA LEU A 21 -13.45 -15.57 3.33
C LEU A 21 -14.30 -14.30 3.49
N ALA A 22 -15.31 -14.32 4.37
CA ALA A 22 -16.11 -13.17 4.71
C ALA A 22 -15.99 -12.84 6.21
N VAL A 23 -14.76 -12.82 6.74
CA VAL A 23 -14.50 -12.16 8.02
C VAL A 23 -14.54 -10.67 7.77
N ALA A 24 -15.71 -10.10 8.08
CA ALA A 24 -16.02 -8.72 8.42
C ALA A 24 -14.89 -7.70 8.18
N ASN A 25 -15.01 -6.95 7.08
CA ASN A 25 -14.76 -5.52 7.13
C ASN A 25 -16.10 -4.84 7.40
N GLU A 26 -16.62 -5.03 8.62
CA GLU A 26 -17.65 -4.13 9.13
C GLU A 26 -16.94 -2.79 9.31
N LYS A 27 -16.99 -1.95 8.27
CA LYS A 27 -16.56 -0.55 8.38
C LYS A 27 -17.29 -0.01 9.60
N VAL A 28 -16.53 0.36 10.63
CA VAL A 28 -17.05 0.98 11.85
C VAL A 28 -17.88 2.19 11.40
N LEU A 29 -19.19 1.98 11.32
CA LEU A 29 -20.15 3.02 11.03
C LEU A 29 -20.18 3.87 12.28
N ILE A 30 -19.65 5.10 12.15
CA ILE A 30 -19.66 6.14 13.17
C ILE A 30 -21.06 6.17 13.80
N GLU A 31 -21.09 6.07 15.12
CA GLU A 31 -22.29 5.91 15.93
C GLU A 31 -23.35 6.96 15.56
N ARG A 32 -24.59 6.48 15.39
CA ARG A 32 -25.73 7.24 14.85
C ARG A 32 -25.94 8.57 15.58
N VAL A 33 -26.03 9.64 14.78
CA VAL A 33 -26.47 10.98 15.17
C VAL A 33 -27.76 10.91 16.01
N THR A 34 -27.75 11.50 17.20
CA THR A 34 -28.96 11.65 18.01
C THR A 34 -29.79 12.82 17.44
N PRO A 35 -31.04 12.59 16.98
CA PRO A 35 -31.88 13.67 16.45
C PRO A 35 -32.09 14.78 17.50
N GLY A 36 -32.02 16.04 17.07
CA GLY A 36 -32.30 17.20 17.92
C GLY A 36 -31.12 17.75 18.74
N VAL A 37 -29.91 17.21 18.60
CA VAL A 37 -28.70 17.71 19.28
C VAL A 37 -27.61 18.01 18.26
N LYS A 38 -26.96 19.18 18.40
CA LYS A 38 -25.76 19.49 17.61
C LYS A 38 -24.68 18.46 17.92
N THR A 39 -24.29 17.68 16.91
CA THR A 39 -23.32 16.59 17.03
C THR A 39 -22.11 16.89 16.14
N GLU A 40 -20.92 16.56 16.63
CA GLU A 40 -19.68 16.72 15.88
C GLU A 40 -18.97 15.38 15.79
N TYR A 41 -18.57 14.99 14.58
CA TYR A 41 -17.83 13.75 14.35
C TYR A 41 -16.72 13.93 13.32
N TRP A 42 -15.75 13.03 13.30
CA TRP A 42 -14.62 13.05 12.38
C TRP A 42 -14.72 11.88 11.42
N THR A 43 -14.49 12.15 10.13
CA THR A 43 -14.40 11.13 9.09
C THR A 43 -13.04 11.16 8.43
N LEU A 44 -12.68 10.04 7.78
CA LEU A 44 -11.59 10.02 6.84
C LEU A 44 -12.06 10.65 5.52
N GLU A 45 -11.46 11.76 5.11
CA GLU A 45 -11.79 12.42 3.85
C GLU A 45 -11.05 11.76 2.69
N LYS A 46 -9.73 11.58 2.83
CA LYS A 46 -8.88 10.93 1.82
C LYS A 46 -7.52 10.52 2.39
N ILE A 47 -6.85 9.62 1.66
CA ILE A 47 -5.45 9.24 1.88
C ILE A 47 -4.67 9.57 0.60
N GLU A 48 -3.61 10.36 0.74
CA GLU A 48 -2.74 10.74 -0.39
C GLU A 48 -1.34 10.15 -0.22
N LEU A 49 -0.80 9.55 -1.28
CA LEU A 49 0.58 9.07 -1.29
C LEU A 49 1.53 10.20 -1.72
N GLN A 50 2.52 10.48 -0.88
CA GLN A 50 3.62 11.39 -1.17
C GLN A 50 4.93 10.59 -1.12
N THR A 51 5.91 10.99 -1.92
CA THR A 51 7.19 10.30 -2.02
C THR A 51 8.32 11.28 -1.81
N ILE A 52 9.18 11.01 -0.84
CA ILE A 52 10.40 11.79 -0.59
C ILE A 52 11.58 11.05 -1.21
N HIS A 53 12.29 11.68 -2.14
CA HIS A 53 13.44 11.08 -2.80
C HIS A 53 14.72 11.29 -1.98
N TYR A 54 15.46 10.21 -1.73
CA TYR A 54 16.73 10.26 -1.02
C TYR A 54 17.89 10.08 -1.99
N GLY A 55 18.53 11.20 -2.34
CA GLY A 55 19.75 11.20 -3.13
C GLY A 55 19.56 11.02 -4.64
N PRO A 56 20.68 11.08 -5.39
CA PRO A 56 20.67 10.86 -6.83
C PRO A 56 20.50 9.38 -7.18
N TRP A 57 20.17 9.12 -8.44
CA TRP A 57 20.21 7.77 -9.00
C TRP A 57 21.62 7.19 -8.93
N GLN A 58 21.73 5.94 -8.48
CA GLN A 58 22.98 5.18 -8.42
C GLN A 58 22.90 4.00 -9.37
N ILE A 59 24.01 3.64 -10.00
CA ILE A 59 24.08 2.44 -10.84
C ILE A 59 24.06 1.21 -9.94
N ALA A 60 23.05 0.37 -10.09
CA ALA A 60 22.88 -0.87 -9.33
C ALA A 60 23.55 -2.05 -10.03
N ALA A 61 23.43 -2.13 -11.36
CA ALA A 61 24.05 -3.16 -12.19
C ALA A 61 24.18 -2.68 -13.64
N ILE A 62 25.21 -3.18 -14.33
CA ILE A 62 25.36 -3.04 -15.78
C ILE A 62 25.72 -4.42 -16.33
N ASN A 63 25.05 -4.84 -17.40
CA ASN A 63 25.45 -6.01 -18.17
C ASN A 63 25.76 -5.59 -19.61
N HIS A 64 27.00 -5.83 -20.02
CA HIS A 64 27.52 -5.38 -21.30
C HIS A 64 27.22 -6.43 -22.39
N CYS A 65 26.37 -6.09 -23.37
CA CYS A 65 26.15 -6.96 -24.54
C CYS A 65 27.01 -6.52 -25.71
N GLN A 66 28.10 -7.24 -25.94
CA GLN A 66 28.85 -7.13 -27.18
C GLN A 66 28.38 -8.25 -28.13
N GLY A 67 27.85 -7.87 -29.30
CA GLY A 67 27.39 -8.80 -30.32
C GLY A 67 25.93 -8.58 -30.72
N SER A 68 25.67 -8.54 -32.03
CA SER A 68 24.36 -8.24 -32.62
C SER A 68 23.28 -9.29 -32.36
N SER A 69 23.66 -10.51 -32.01
CA SER A 69 22.76 -11.63 -31.68
C SER A 69 22.64 -11.93 -30.19
N ALA A 70 23.32 -11.16 -29.33
CA ALA A 70 23.26 -11.34 -27.88
C ALA A 70 22.00 -10.68 -27.30
N THR A 71 21.50 -11.21 -26.18
CA THR A 71 20.51 -10.57 -25.33
C THR A 71 21.07 -10.59 -23.92
N CYS A 72 21.08 -9.46 -23.23
CA CYS A 72 21.47 -9.43 -21.82
C CYS A 72 20.39 -8.83 -20.96
N SER A 73 20.32 -9.35 -19.75
CA SER A 73 19.45 -8.85 -18.71
C SER A 73 20.24 -8.52 -17.45
N VAL A 74 19.72 -7.56 -16.70
CA VAL A 74 20.08 -7.34 -15.31
C VAL A 74 18.79 -7.37 -14.51
N SER A 75 18.79 -8.09 -13.39
CA SER A 75 17.72 -8.02 -12.40
C SER A 75 18.30 -7.87 -11.01
N LYS A 76 17.57 -7.17 -10.16
CA LYS A 76 17.89 -7.02 -8.75
C LYS A 76 16.59 -7.01 -7.96
N GLU A 77 16.48 -7.94 -7.02
CA GLU A 77 15.45 -7.89 -6.00
C GLU A 77 16.02 -7.19 -4.76
N VAL A 78 15.24 -6.27 -4.21
CA VAL A 78 15.61 -5.54 -3.01
C VAL A 78 14.49 -5.70 -2.00
N GLN A 79 14.81 -6.34 -0.88
CA GLN A 79 13.93 -6.45 0.26
C GLN A 79 14.20 -5.33 1.25
N TYR A 80 13.14 -4.74 1.80
CA TYR A 80 13.23 -3.63 2.74
C TYR A 80 12.17 -3.78 3.83
N CYS A 81 12.60 -3.53 5.07
CA CYS A 81 11.79 -3.72 6.26
C CYS A 81 11.83 -2.48 7.16
N THR A 82 10.68 -1.97 7.61
CA THR A 82 10.66 -0.97 8.69
C THR A 82 9.39 -1.03 9.53
N SER A 83 9.44 -0.45 10.72
CA SER A 83 8.26 -0.23 11.56
C SER A 83 7.46 0.97 11.02
N VAL A 84 6.19 0.73 10.68
CA VAL A 84 5.29 1.79 10.25
C VAL A 84 4.93 2.67 11.44
N SER A 85 5.07 3.98 11.28
CA SER A 85 4.75 4.97 12.32
C SER A 85 3.78 6.02 11.80
N ILE A 86 2.92 6.51 12.68
CA ILE A 86 2.02 7.63 12.42
C ILE A 86 2.47 8.84 13.23
N SER A 87 2.38 10.02 12.62
CA SER A 87 2.68 11.31 13.24
C SER A 87 1.61 12.34 12.89
N GLY A 88 1.52 13.43 13.65
CA GLY A 88 0.50 14.47 13.45
C GLY A 88 -0.75 14.25 14.30
N SER A 89 -1.87 14.82 13.86
CA SER A 89 -3.11 14.88 14.64
C SER A 89 -4.11 13.84 14.12
N VAL A 90 -4.28 12.78 14.90
CA VAL A 90 -5.22 11.67 14.66
C VAL A 90 -6.51 11.96 15.43
N LYS A 91 -7.63 12.08 14.71
CA LYS A 91 -8.96 12.35 15.26
C LYS A 91 -9.95 11.21 15.00
N VAL A 92 -9.77 10.48 13.90
CA VAL A 92 -10.47 9.24 13.59
C VAL A 92 -9.77 8.09 14.32
N GLY A 93 -10.51 7.05 14.72
CA GLY A 93 -9.95 5.85 15.34
C GLY A 93 -8.86 5.21 14.48
N ILE A 94 -7.80 4.72 15.12
CA ILE A 94 -6.62 4.17 14.44
C ILE A 94 -7.00 2.93 13.60
N GLU A 95 -7.98 2.15 14.06
CA GLU A 95 -8.53 0.98 13.40
C GLU A 95 -9.19 1.32 12.05
N VAL A 96 -9.83 2.49 11.94
CA VAL A 96 -10.41 2.96 10.67
C VAL A 96 -9.29 3.34 9.71
N ILE A 97 -8.24 3.98 10.21
CA ILE A 97 -7.06 4.33 9.41
C ILE A 97 -6.34 3.06 8.92
N GLU A 98 -6.08 2.10 9.80
CA GLU A 98 -5.42 0.83 9.48
C GLU A 98 -6.22 0.00 8.47
N SER A 99 -7.55 -0.04 8.59
CA SER A 99 -8.41 -0.76 7.63
C SER A 99 -8.40 -0.16 6.22
N GLU A 100 -8.33 1.17 6.10
CA GLU A 100 -8.19 1.87 4.81
C GLU A 100 -6.76 1.79 4.26
N LEU A 101 -5.76 1.65 5.14
CA LEU A 101 -4.36 1.47 4.75
C LEU A 101 -4.02 0.05 4.31
N GLY A 102 -4.74 -0.95 4.82
CA GLY A 102 -4.50 -2.37 4.61
C GLY A 102 -3.40 -2.96 5.49
N PHE A 103 -2.98 -2.26 6.55
CA PHE A 103 -1.94 -2.70 7.47
C PHE A 103 -2.05 -2.06 8.86
N GLU A 104 -1.47 -2.70 9.87
CA GLU A 104 -1.38 -2.26 11.27
C GLU A 104 -0.23 -1.25 11.46
N ILE A 105 -0.42 -0.24 12.31
CA ILE A 105 0.58 0.77 12.65
C ILE A 105 1.27 0.37 13.96
N GLY A 106 2.61 0.46 14.01
CA GLY A 106 3.40 0.29 15.23
C GLY A 106 3.55 -1.13 15.80
N ARG A 107 2.80 -2.13 15.33
CA ARG A 107 2.85 -3.51 15.85
C ARG A 107 3.67 -4.50 15.02
N ARG A 108 3.86 -4.24 13.73
CA ARG A 108 4.59 -5.14 12.83
C ARG A 108 5.69 -4.41 12.07
N THR A 109 6.81 -5.11 11.89
CA THR A 109 7.80 -4.76 10.87
C THR A 109 7.22 -5.13 9.51
N TYR A 110 7.02 -4.15 8.65
CA TYR A 110 6.54 -4.37 7.29
C TYR A 110 7.72 -4.57 6.38
N CYS A 111 7.79 -5.76 5.80
CA CYS A 111 8.80 -6.14 4.83
C CYS A 111 8.15 -6.28 3.46
N GLU A 112 8.68 -5.57 2.47
CA GLU A 112 8.29 -5.71 1.07
C GLU A 112 9.55 -6.00 0.25
N SER A 113 9.35 -6.63 -0.92
CA SER A 113 10.41 -6.75 -1.91
C SER A 113 9.96 -6.11 -3.22
N THR A 114 10.93 -5.54 -3.92
CA THR A 114 10.71 -4.97 -5.25
C THR A 114 11.77 -5.51 -6.18
N GLU A 115 11.32 -6.14 -7.25
CA GLU A 115 12.18 -6.61 -8.32
C GLU A 115 12.30 -5.53 -9.40
N CYS A 116 13.53 -5.24 -9.79
CA CYS A 116 13.83 -4.32 -10.87
C CYS A 116 14.64 -5.05 -11.91
N SER A 117 14.17 -5.06 -13.16
CA SER A 117 14.84 -5.77 -14.25
C SER A 117 14.75 -5.04 -15.57
N VAL A 118 15.74 -5.29 -16.43
CA VAL A 118 15.71 -4.89 -17.84
C VAL A 118 16.41 -5.93 -18.68
N THR A 119 15.89 -6.12 -19.87
CA THR A 119 16.45 -6.98 -20.90
C THR A 119 16.66 -6.14 -22.15
N CYS A 120 17.87 -6.19 -22.69
CA CYS A 120 18.29 -5.37 -23.83
C CYS A 120 18.82 -6.23 -24.98
N PRO A 121 18.62 -5.77 -26.23
CA PRO A 121 19.15 -6.45 -27.41
C PRO A 121 20.65 -6.23 -27.58
N GLY A 122 21.24 -6.98 -28.52
CA GLY A 122 22.66 -6.94 -28.84
C GLY A 122 23.18 -5.53 -29.18
N ASN A 123 24.47 -5.31 -28.92
CA ASN A 123 25.15 -4.01 -29.05
C ASN A 123 24.62 -2.91 -28.11
N THR A 124 23.96 -3.29 -27.02
CA THR A 124 23.54 -2.35 -25.97
C THR A 124 23.89 -2.88 -24.58
N ASP A 125 24.29 -1.99 -23.68
CA ASP A 125 24.43 -2.27 -22.27
C ASP A 125 23.05 -2.22 -21.60
N ALA A 126 22.72 -3.25 -20.83
CA ALA A 126 21.57 -3.26 -19.95
C ALA A 126 21.96 -2.55 -18.64
N VAL A 127 21.44 -1.34 -18.41
CA VAL A 127 21.76 -0.53 -17.22
C VAL A 127 20.56 -0.48 -16.29
N LEU A 128 20.81 -0.83 -15.02
CA LEU A 128 19.86 -0.68 -13.93
C LEU A 128 20.38 0.35 -12.93
N GLU A 129 19.58 1.37 -12.67
CA GLU A 129 19.80 2.37 -11.65
C GLU A 129 18.73 2.26 -10.57
N TRP A 130 19.10 2.65 -9.35
CA TRP A 130 18.21 2.67 -8.20
C TRP A 130 18.45 3.89 -7.32
N ARG A 131 17.45 4.22 -6.51
CA ARG A 131 17.58 5.11 -5.36
C ARG A 131 16.59 4.68 -4.29
N TYR A 132 16.79 5.13 -3.06
CA TYR A 132 15.78 4.96 -2.03
C TYR A 132 14.78 6.12 -2.06
N VAL A 133 13.52 5.78 -1.88
CA VAL A 133 12.45 6.73 -1.63
C VAL A 133 11.76 6.39 -0.32
N LYS A 134 11.23 7.40 0.36
CA LYS A 134 10.41 7.23 1.56
C LYS A 134 8.97 7.58 1.22
N PRO A 135 8.10 6.58 1.07
CA PRO A 135 6.68 6.82 0.88
C PRO A 135 6.07 7.32 2.19
N VAL A 136 5.22 8.33 2.09
CA VAL A 136 4.48 8.92 3.20
C VAL A 136 3.02 9.02 2.78
N LYS A 137 2.12 8.37 3.52
CA LYS A 137 0.68 8.49 3.30
C LYS A 137 0.13 9.60 4.19
N ALA A 138 -0.33 10.69 3.57
CA ALA A 138 -1.02 11.77 4.26
C ALA A 138 -2.49 11.39 4.46
N ILE A 139 -2.90 11.27 5.73
CA ILE A 139 -4.24 10.94 6.19
C ILE A 139 -4.98 12.26 6.44
N ILE A 140 -5.96 12.56 5.60
CA ILE A 140 -6.73 13.80 5.66
C ILE A 140 -8.07 13.47 6.29
N GLN A 141 -8.35 14.12 7.41
CA GLN A 141 -9.55 13.88 8.21
C GLN A 141 -10.39 15.15 8.25
N ARG A 142 -11.71 14.98 8.18
CA ARG A 142 -12.68 16.06 8.12
C ARG A 142 -13.60 16.03 9.33
N LYS A 143 -13.78 17.18 9.96
CA LYS A 143 -14.86 17.37 10.93
C LYS A 143 -16.19 17.59 10.22
N HIS A 144 -17.22 16.91 10.66
CA HIS A 144 -18.61 17.10 10.24
C HIS A 144 -19.41 17.63 11.44
N ILE A 145 -20.24 18.63 11.19
CA ILE A 145 -21.10 19.25 12.19
C ILE A 145 -22.54 19.03 11.76
N VAL A 146 -23.28 18.19 12.49
CA VAL A 146 -24.70 17.94 12.23
C VAL A 146 -25.52 18.73 13.23
N TYR A 147 -26.40 19.55 12.71
CA TYR A 147 -27.26 20.42 13.51
C TYR A 147 -28.59 19.74 13.85
N PRO A 148 -29.34 20.27 14.84
CA PRO A 148 -30.58 19.64 15.31
C PRO A 148 -31.65 19.39 14.25
N ASP A 149 -31.69 20.20 13.20
CA ASP A 149 -32.59 20.12 12.05
C ASP A 149 -32.08 19.16 10.95
N GLY A 150 -30.95 18.49 11.17
CA GLY A 150 -30.35 17.51 10.28
C GLY A 150 -29.47 18.10 9.17
N HIS A 151 -29.26 19.43 9.12
CA HIS A 151 -28.28 19.98 8.19
C HIS A 151 -26.86 19.62 8.62
N GLU A 152 -26.00 19.36 7.64
CA GLU A 152 -24.61 19.01 7.87
C GLU A 152 -23.68 20.06 7.25
N GLU A 153 -22.74 20.56 8.04
CA GLU A 153 -21.68 21.46 7.58
C GLU A 153 -20.31 20.81 7.73
N LEU A 154 -19.43 21.08 6.75
CA LEU A 154 -18.04 20.67 6.79
C LEU A 154 -17.23 21.64 7.65
N GLY A 155 -16.62 21.10 8.70
CA GLY A 155 -15.72 21.82 9.59
C GLY A 155 -14.25 21.75 9.16
N GLU A 156 -13.37 21.87 10.16
CA GLU A 156 -11.91 21.87 10.01
C GLU A 156 -11.33 20.59 9.38
N ARG A 157 -10.16 20.73 8.75
CA ARG A 157 -9.30 19.62 8.30
C ARG A 157 -8.19 19.40 9.31
N THR A 158 -7.82 18.15 9.53
CA THR A 158 -6.59 17.78 10.24
C THR A 158 -5.82 16.73 9.46
N TYR A 159 -4.51 16.69 9.69
CA TYR A 159 -3.57 15.86 8.96
C TYR A 159 -2.81 14.96 9.92
N ALA A 160 -2.71 13.69 9.52
CA ALA A 160 -1.74 12.76 10.08
C ALA A 160 -0.91 12.17 8.94
N TYR A 161 0.28 11.68 9.24
CA TYR A 161 1.22 11.17 8.27
C TYR A 161 1.70 9.80 8.69
N VAL A 162 1.46 8.81 7.84
CA VAL A 162 1.96 7.45 8.01
C VAL A 162 3.22 7.28 7.18
N VAL A 163 4.33 7.06 7.87
CA VAL A 163 5.63 6.85 7.26
C VAL A 163 5.82 5.37 6.99
N LEU A 164 6.03 5.04 5.72
CA LEU A 164 6.24 3.68 5.25
C LEU A 164 7.73 3.30 5.19
N PRO A 165 8.03 1.98 5.07
CA PRO A 165 9.37 1.51 4.73
C PRO A 165 9.98 2.25 3.55
N MET A 166 11.29 2.53 3.64
CA MET A 166 12.02 3.06 2.49
C MET A 166 11.99 2.02 1.38
N ALA A 167 11.41 2.38 0.24
CA ALA A 167 11.29 1.52 -0.92
C ALA A 167 12.38 1.88 -1.95
N PRO A 168 12.96 0.90 -2.65
CA PRO A 168 13.81 1.14 -3.80
C PRO A 168 12.92 1.62 -4.96
N GLU A 169 13.30 2.73 -5.57
CA GLU A 169 12.78 3.16 -6.85
C GLU A 169 13.83 2.83 -7.91
N CYS A 170 13.40 2.26 -9.01
CA CYS A 170 14.30 1.77 -10.05
C CYS A 170 14.06 2.48 -11.39
N ARG A 171 15.14 2.68 -12.13
CA ARG A 171 15.12 3.13 -13.51
C ARG A 171 16.01 2.20 -14.31
N SER A 172 15.56 1.79 -15.48
CA SER A 172 16.32 0.90 -16.33
C SER A 172 16.28 1.33 -17.79
N TYR A 173 17.39 1.14 -18.50
CA TYR A 173 17.50 1.53 -19.90
C TYR A 173 18.58 0.74 -20.63
N CYS A 174 18.47 0.69 -21.96
CA CYS A 174 19.48 0.14 -22.85
C CYS A 174 20.36 1.27 -23.38
N LYS A 175 21.67 1.18 -23.19
CA LYS A 175 22.65 2.17 -23.66
C LYS A 175 23.43 1.60 -24.83
N GLN A 176 23.47 2.27 -25.99
CA GLN A 176 24.28 1.79 -27.10
C GLN A 176 25.77 1.76 -26.75
N VAL A 177 26.43 0.65 -27.13
CA VAL A 177 27.88 0.50 -27.05
C VAL A 177 28.46 1.07 -28.35
N GLY A 178 29.24 2.14 -28.25
CA GLY A 178 29.90 2.79 -29.38
C GLY A 178 31.14 2.04 -29.85
#